data_AF-A0A2T2S5B2-F1
#
_entry.id   AF-A0A2T2S5B2-F1
#
_cell.length_a   1.000
_cell.length_b   1.000
_cell.length_c   1.000
_cell.angle_alpha   90.00
_cell.angle_beta   90.00
_cell.angle_gamma   90.00
#
_symmetry.space_group_name_H-M   'P 1'
#
loop_
_entity.id
_entity.type
_entity.pdbx_description
1 polymer ?
#
loop_
_entity_poly.entity_id
_entity_poly.type
_entity_poly.pdbx_seq_one_letter_code
_entity_poly.pdbx_strand_id
1 'polypeptide(L)' 'MRWQDRITSTPDVLKGKPRLEGTRIPVSP' A
#
# COMPACT_ATOMS: atom_id res chain seq x y z
N MET A 1 -4.36 -1.07 16.88
CA MET A 1 -3.98 -0.62 15.53
C MET A 1 -4.18 -1.77 14.58
N ARG A 2 -4.98 -1.58 13.51
CA ARG A 2 -5.15 -2.62 12.50
C ARG A 2 -4.13 -2.39 11.39
N TRP A 3 -3.64 -3.46 10.78
CA TRP A 3 -2.71 -3.35 9.65
C TRP A 3 -3.34 -2.65 8.44
N GLN A 4 -4.68 -2.72 8.33
CA GLN A 4 -5.45 -2.03 7.29
C GLN A 4 -5.31 -0.52 7.34
N ASP A 5 -5.09 0.05 8.54
CA ASP A 5 -4.92 1.49 8.74
C ASP A 5 -3.58 1.99 8.16
N ARG A 6 -2.66 1.07 7.81
CA ARG A 6 -1.37 1.35 7.19
C ARG A 6 -1.38 1.08 5.68
N ILE A 7 -2.54 0.95 5.06
CA ILE A 7 -2.64 0.80 3.61
C ILE A 7 -2.57 2.19 2.98
N THR A 8 -1.62 2.39 2.07
CA THR A 8 -1.44 3.63 1.33
C THR A 8 -1.46 3.38 -0.18
N SER A 9 -2.01 4.33 -0.93
CA SER A 9 -2.03 4.33 -2.40
C SER A 9 -1.48 5.67 -2.88
N THR A 10 -0.19 5.68 -3.24
CA THR A 10 0.48 6.87 -3.80
C THR A 10 0.68 6.66 -5.30
N PRO A 11 0.35 7.64 -6.17
CA PRO A 11 0.47 7.50 -7.62
C PRO A 11 1.90 7.15 -8.06
N ASP A 12 2.91 7.57 -7.30
CA ASP A 12 4.34 7.36 -7.56
C ASP A 12 4.79 5.90 -7.38
N VAL A 13 4.04 5.08 -6.64
CA VAL A 13 4.47 3.72 -6.25
C VAL A 13 3.44 2.69 -6.69
N LEU A 14 3.90 1.62 -7.36
CA LEU A 14 3.06 0.53 -7.88
C LEU A 14 1.87 1.03 -8.74
N LYS A 15 2.03 2.16 -9.45
CA LYS A 15 0.98 2.79 -10.26
C LYS A 15 -0.27 3.14 -9.44
N GLY A 16 -0.10 3.50 -8.17
CA GLY A 16 -1.22 3.80 -7.26
C GLY A 16 -1.92 2.56 -6.70
N LYS A 17 -1.40 1.34 -6.91
CA LYS A 17 -1.94 0.15 -6.26
C LYS A 17 -1.79 0.25 -4.74
N PRO A 18 -2.81 -0.14 -3.96
CA PRO A 18 -2.75 -0.12 -2.51
C PRO A 18 -1.65 -1.07 -2.02
N ARG A 19 -0.85 -0.57 -1.08
CA ARG A 19 0.28 -1.27 -0.49
C ARG A 19 0.35 -1.02 1.00
N LEU A 20 1.08 -1.87 1.71
CA LEU A 20 1.48 -1.57 3.08
C LEU A 20 2.49 -0.42 3.08
N GLU A 21 2.21 0.60 3.88
CA GLU A 21 3.10 1.73 4.15
C GLU A 21 4.51 1.25 4.51
N GLY A 22 5.53 1.96 4.00
CA GLY A 22 6.93 1.57 4.19
C GLY A 22 7.41 0.37 3.36
N THR A 23 6.53 -0.33 2.65
CA THR A 23 6.90 -1.49 1.81
C THR A 23 6.48 -1.29 0.35
N ARG A 24 7.09 -2.02 -0.58
CA ARG A 24 6.60 -2.12 -1.97
C ARG A 24 5.73 -3.36 -2.19
N ILE A 25 5.09 -3.86 -1.14
CA ILE A 25 4.25 -5.05 -1.18
C ILE A 25 2.79 -4.63 -1.38
N PRO A 26 2.17 -4.95 -2.52
CA PRO A 26 0.77 -4.66 -2.75
C PRO A 26 -0.12 -5.52 -1.85
N VAL A 27 -1.27 -4.98 -1.44
CA VAL A 27 -2.28 -5.74 -0.66
C VAL A 27 -3.23 -6.55 -1.55
N SER A 28 -3.07 -6.45 -2.86
CA SER A 28 -3.83 -7.18 -3.88
C SER A 28 -2.87 -7.88 -4.84
N PRO A 29 -3.20 -9.11 -5.29
CA PRO A 29 -2.42 -9.78 -6.33
C PRO A 29 -2.36 -9.00 -7.65
#